data_AF-A0A4P2Q7B3-F1
#
_entry.id   AF-A0A4P2Q7B3-F1
#
_cell.length_a   1.000
_cell.length_b   1.000
_cell.length_c   1.000
_cell.angle_alpha   90.00
_cell.angle_beta   90.00
_cell.angle_gamma   90.00
#
_symmetry.space_group_name_H-M   'P 1'
#
loop_
_entity.id
_entity.type
_entity.pdbx_description
1 polymer ?
#
loop_
_entity_poly.entity_id
_entity_poly.type
_entity_poly.pdbx_seq_one_letter_code
_entity_poly.pdbx_strand_id
1 'polypeptide(L)'
;MSLLEDVLASVTADAEVTAAVPDPHGFGVDFDCADDLTELLQLASGPKALAQAVYRRLTTPRGALLDAPDYGYDLRELLSRGMTSADLAAIPGIIRSEVTKDERIFDVSTRVSQPAPDTLELAIHCITAEGPFTLILNVTAETVALLEVRS
;
A
#
# COMPACT_ATOMS: atom_id res chain seq x y z
N MET A 1 -14.08 49.50 -5.68
CA MET A 1 -13.30 48.27 -5.47
C MET A 1 -14.28 47.14 -5.68
N SER A 2 -14.08 46.37 -6.74
CA SER A 2 -15.08 45.44 -7.27
C SER A 2 -15.06 44.16 -6.45
N LEU A 3 -16.24 43.61 -6.11
CA LEU A 3 -16.38 42.31 -5.41
C LEU A 3 -15.61 41.17 -6.08
N LEU A 4 -15.32 41.29 -7.38
CA LEU A 4 -14.51 40.35 -8.14
C LEU A 4 -13.02 40.38 -7.73
N GLU A 5 -12.48 41.54 -7.37
CA GLU A 5 -11.08 41.70 -6.97
C GLU A 5 -10.84 41.08 -5.58
N ASP A 6 -11.80 41.25 -4.66
CA ASP A 6 -11.72 40.68 -3.32
C ASP A 6 -11.85 39.14 -3.32
N VAL A 7 -12.69 38.57 -4.20
CA VAL A 7 -12.84 37.12 -4.35
C VAL A 7 -11.62 36.49 -5.04
N LEU A 8 -11.06 37.14 -6.05
CA LEU A 8 -9.82 36.67 -6.68
C LEU A 8 -8.65 36.69 -5.69
N ALA A 9 -8.55 37.73 -4.85
CA ALA A 9 -7.53 37.82 -3.82
C ALA A 9 -7.69 36.73 -2.74
N SER A 10 -8.93 36.41 -2.33
CA SER A 10 -9.18 35.35 -1.34
C SER A 10 -8.87 33.95 -1.90
N VAL A 11 -9.24 33.69 -3.16
CA VAL A 11 -8.97 32.39 -3.81
C VAL A 11 -7.47 32.16 -3.99
N THR A 12 -6.67 33.20 -4.23
CA THR A 12 -5.21 33.07 -4.34
C THR A 12 -4.50 32.94 -2.99
N ALA A 13 -5.15 33.31 -1.88
CA ALA A 13 -4.56 33.23 -0.54
C ALA A 13 -4.63 31.82 0.06
N ASP A 14 -5.65 31.03 -0.31
CA ASP A 14 -5.84 29.66 0.17
C ASP A 14 -5.12 28.60 -0.69
N ALA A 15 -4.51 29.01 -1.81
CA ALA A 15 -3.65 28.16 -2.60
C ALA A 15 -2.25 28.10 -1.96
N GLU A 16 -2.17 27.56 -0.75
CA GLU A 16 -0.90 27.16 -0.18
C GLU A 16 -0.39 25.98 -1.01
N VAL A 17 0.53 26.27 -1.95
CA VAL A 17 1.38 25.22 -2.52
C VAL A 17 2.21 24.73 -1.34
N THR A 18 1.71 23.68 -0.67
CA THR A 18 2.46 22.97 0.36
C THR A 18 3.80 22.62 -0.25
N ALA A 19 4.86 23.23 0.30
CA ALA A 19 6.22 22.91 -0.10
C ALA A 19 6.35 21.38 -0.11
N ALA A 20 6.95 20.83 -1.18
CA ALA A 20 7.18 19.39 -1.29
C ALA A 20 7.72 18.90 0.06
N VAL A 21 6.96 18.00 0.70
CA VAL A 21 7.36 17.43 1.98
C VAL A 21 8.77 16.88 1.77
N PRO A 22 9.81 17.40 2.46
CA PRO A 22 11.16 16.91 2.27
C PRO A 22 11.15 15.43 2.61
N ASP A 23 11.46 14.61 1.61
CA ASP A 23 11.47 13.16 1.72
C ASP A 23 12.92 12.69 1.63
N PRO A 24 13.66 12.71 2.76
CA PRO A 24 15.06 12.31 2.78
C PRO A 24 15.25 10.81 2.49
N HIS A 25 14.18 10.01 2.47
CA HIS A 25 14.22 8.57 2.32
C HIS A 25 13.67 8.06 0.98
N GLY A 26 13.12 8.93 0.13
CA GLY A 26 12.64 8.59 -1.20
C GLY A 26 11.32 7.78 -1.21
N PHE A 27 10.47 7.94 -0.20
CA PHE A 27 9.16 7.28 -0.14
C PHE A 27 8.12 7.92 -1.08
N GLY A 28 8.36 9.17 -1.48
CA GLY A 28 7.54 9.95 -2.39
C GLY A 28 6.32 10.57 -1.72
N VAL A 29 5.60 11.34 -2.54
CA VAL A 29 4.27 11.86 -2.25
C VAL A 29 3.40 11.54 -3.45
N ASP A 30 2.24 10.94 -3.21
CA ASP A 30 1.27 10.57 -4.24
C ASP A 30 -0.14 10.81 -3.71
N PHE A 31 -1.17 10.66 -4.55
CA PHE A 31 -2.55 10.63 -4.07
C PHE A 31 -2.80 9.41 -3.20
N ASP A 32 -3.55 9.62 -2.12
CA ASP A 32 -4.10 8.56 -1.29
C ASP A 32 -5.15 7.81 -2.11
N CYS A 33 -4.75 6.65 -2.62
CA CYS A 33 -5.54 5.81 -3.51
C CYS A 33 -5.35 4.33 -3.16
N ALA A 34 -5.31 4.00 -1.86
CA ALA A 34 -5.14 2.62 -1.41
C ALA A 34 -6.15 1.69 -2.13
N ASP A 35 -7.44 1.95 -1.95
CA ASP A 35 -8.51 1.26 -2.68
C ASP A 35 -9.11 2.14 -3.79
N ASP A 36 -9.36 3.42 -3.50
CA ASP A 36 -9.85 4.43 -4.44
C ASP A 36 -9.36 5.82 -4.00
N LEU A 37 -9.49 6.81 -4.88
CA LEU A 37 -9.23 8.21 -4.56
C LEU A 37 -10.15 8.69 -3.45
N THR A 38 -9.55 9.33 -2.44
CA THR A 38 -10.34 10.05 -1.43
C THR A 38 -11.13 11.21 -2.07
N GLU A 39 -12.29 11.55 -1.51
CA GLU A 39 -13.16 12.63 -2.04
C GLU A 39 -12.44 13.98 -2.14
N LEU A 40 -11.45 14.21 -1.26
CA LEU A 40 -10.67 15.43 -1.19
C LEU A 40 -9.31 15.34 -1.90
N LEU A 41 -9.05 14.25 -2.64
CA LEU A 41 -7.76 13.99 -3.32
C LEU A 41 -6.57 14.20 -2.38
N GLN A 42 -6.69 13.67 -1.16
CA GLN A 42 -5.65 13.74 -0.14
C GLN A 42 -4.36 13.11 -0.66
N LEU A 43 -3.23 13.59 -0.16
CA LEU A 43 -1.92 13.03 -0.48
C LEU A 43 -1.51 12.01 0.59
N ALA A 44 -0.87 10.93 0.14
CA ALA A 44 -0.12 10.00 0.96
C ALA A 44 1.38 10.31 0.83
N SER A 45 2.08 10.34 1.96
CA SER A 45 3.54 10.54 2.04
C SER A 45 4.15 9.62 3.09
N GLY A 46 5.49 9.52 3.11
CA GLY A 46 6.21 8.76 4.13
C GLY A 46 5.76 7.28 4.18
N PRO A 47 5.65 6.67 5.38
CA PRO A 47 5.30 5.26 5.51
C PRO A 47 3.95 4.88 4.88
N LYS A 48 3.00 5.83 4.82
CA LYS A 48 1.69 5.60 4.20
C LYS A 48 1.81 5.42 2.68
N ALA A 49 2.61 6.25 2.02
CA ALA A 49 2.85 6.12 0.57
C ALA A 49 3.53 4.79 0.24
N LEU A 50 4.54 4.41 1.03
CA LEU A 50 5.22 3.12 0.86
C LEU A 50 4.30 1.94 1.16
N ALA A 51 3.43 2.03 2.18
CA ALA A 51 2.43 1.00 2.46
C ALA A 51 1.47 0.80 1.29
N GLN A 52 1.01 1.88 0.64
CA GLN A 52 0.17 1.74 -0.56
C GLN A 52 0.92 1.13 -1.75
N ALA A 53 2.22 1.41 -1.89
CA ALA A 53 3.04 0.74 -2.90
C ALA A 53 3.18 -0.77 -2.63
N VAL A 54 3.38 -1.16 -1.37
CA VAL A 54 3.38 -2.58 -0.95
C VAL A 54 2.02 -3.22 -1.20
N TYR A 55 0.92 -2.53 -0.86
CA TYR A 55 -0.43 -3.00 -1.10
C TYR A 55 -0.67 -3.27 -2.59
N ARG A 56 -0.37 -2.31 -3.47
CA ARG A 56 -0.47 -2.49 -4.94
C ARG A 56 0.35 -3.67 -5.44
N ARG A 57 1.56 -3.88 -4.91
CA ARG A 57 2.39 -5.03 -5.26
C ARG A 57 1.74 -6.36 -4.85
N LEU A 58 0.99 -6.39 -3.76
CA LEU A 58 0.32 -7.60 -3.25
C LEU A 58 -1.11 -7.81 -3.81
N THR A 59 -1.59 -6.89 -4.65
CA THR A 59 -2.90 -7.00 -5.33
C THR A 59 -2.79 -7.05 -6.85
N THR A 60 -1.61 -6.77 -7.41
CA THR A 60 -1.35 -6.83 -8.85
C THR A 60 -1.06 -8.27 -9.30
N PRO A 61 -1.84 -8.86 -10.22
CA PRO A 61 -1.54 -10.17 -10.78
C PRO A 61 -0.20 -10.18 -11.52
N ARG A 62 0.57 -11.25 -11.37
CA ARG A 62 1.87 -11.36 -12.05
C ARG A 62 1.69 -11.35 -13.56
N GLY A 63 2.52 -10.59 -14.26
CA GLY A 63 2.45 -10.44 -15.71
C GLY A 63 1.36 -9.46 -16.20
N ALA A 64 0.62 -8.80 -15.31
CA ALA A 64 -0.37 -7.79 -15.69
C ALA A 64 0.26 -6.50 -16.23
N LEU A 65 1.50 -6.18 -15.81
CA LEU A 65 2.22 -5.00 -16.28
C LEU A 65 3.13 -5.35 -17.46
N LEU A 66 2.93 -4.68 -18.59
CA LEU A 66 3.64 -4.96 -19.85
C LEU A 66 5.15 -4.69 -19.75
N ASP A 67 5.53 -3.65 -19.01
CA ASP A 67 6.89 -3.17 -18.80
C ASP A 67 7.57 -3.78 -17.56
N ALA A 68 6.78 -4.40 -16.68
CA ALA A 68 7.24 -5.02 -15.45
C ALA A 68 6.57 -6.39 -15.22
N PRO A 69 6.86 -7.40 -16.08
CA PRO A 69 6.17 -8.70 -16.02
C PRO A 69 6.38 -9.45 -14.69
N ASP A 70 7.49 -9.18 -13.99
CA ASP A 70 7.81 -9.79 -12.69
C ASP A 70 7.24 -9.02 -11.48
N TYR A 71 6.56 -7.89 -11.72
CA TYR A 71 5.91 -7.10 -10.68
C TYR A 71 4.60 -7.74 -10.25
N GLY A 72 4.45 -7.87 -8.94
CA GLY A 72 3.18 -8.19 -8.34
C GLY A 72 3.04 -9.66 -7.97
N TYR A 73 2.30 -9.89 -6.90
CA TYR A 73 1.81 -11.20 -6.50
C TYR A 73 0.44 -11.00 -5.88
N ASP A 74 -0.62 -11.32 -6.64
CA ASP A 74 -1.99 -11.15 -6.16
C ASP A 74 -2.30 -12.19 -5.08
N LEU A 75 -2.46 -11.73 -3.84
CA LEU A 75 -2.71 -12.59 -2.69
C LEU A 75 -4.00 -13.42 -2.83
N ARG A 76 -4.94 -13.02 -3.67
CA ARG A 76 -6.16 -13.79 -3.95
C ARG A 76 -5.86 -15.16 -4.57
N GLU A 77 -4.76 -15.26 -5.32
CA GLU A 77 -4.31 -16.53 -5.93
C GLU A 77 -4.02 -17.61 -4.88
N LEU A 78 -3.70 -17.22 -3.64
CA LEU A 78 -3.48 -18.16 -2.54
C LEU A 78 -4.76 -18.91 -2.18
N LEU A 79 -5.91 -18.24 -2.21
CA LEU A 79 -7.20 -18.79 -1.80
C LEU A 79 -7.91 -19.54 -2.93
N SER A 80 -7.68 -19.17 -4.19
CA SER A 80 -8.37 -19.77 -5.34
C SER A 80 -8.05 -21.24 -5.61
N ARG A 81 -6.97 -21.80 -5.05
CA ARG A 81 -6.50 -23.18 -5.34
C ARG A 81 -6.76 -24.21 -4.24
N GLY A 82 -7.43 -23.83 -3.15
CA GLY A 82 -7.58 -24.66 -1.96
C GLY A 82 -6.25 -24.80 -1.22
N MET A 83 -6.13 -24.17 -0.04
CA MET A 83 -4.87 -24.12 0.69
C MET A 83 -4.64 -25.35 1.57
N THR A 84 -3.43 -25.91 1.49
CA THR A 84 -2.93 -26.87 2.47
C THR A 84 -2.25 -26.14 3.64
N SER A 85 -2.01 -26.85 4.76
CA SER A 85 -1.22 -26.30 5.86
C SER A 85 0.22 -25.94 5.44
N ALA A 86 0.76 -26.64 4.43
CA ALA A 86 2.07 -26.31 3.87
C ALA A 86 2.03 -25.00 3.07
N ASP A 87 0.94 -24.74 2.35
CA ASP A 87 0.74 -23.46 1.64
C ASP A 87 0.65 -22.29 2.63
N LEU A 88 -0.11 -22.44 3.72
CA LEU A 88 -0.20 -21.43 4.78
C LEU A 88 1.17 -21.12 5.40
N ALA A 89 1.98 -22.15 5.66
CA ALA A 89 3.34 -21.98 6.18
C ALA A 89 4.30 -21.29 5.19
N ALA A 90 4.01 -21.36 3.89
CA ALA A 90 4.84 -20.72 2.85
C ALA A 90 4.52 -19.23 2.65
N ILE A 91 3.32 -18.76 3.02
CA ILE A 91 2.86 -17.38 2.81
C ILE A 91 3.89 -16.33 3.28
N PRO A 92 4.47 -16.40 4.50
CA PRO A 92 5.43 -15.38 4.94
C PRO A 92 6.67 -15.29 4.04
N GLY A 93 7.14 -16.43 3.51
CA GLY A 93 8.27 -16.47 2.58
C GLY A 93 7.93 -15.85 1.22
N ILE A 94 6.71 -16.12 0.71
CA ILE A 94 6.20 -15.54 -0.53
C ILE A 94 6.09 -14.01 -0.41
N ILE A 95 5.41 -13.54 0.64
CA ILE A 95 5.23 -12.10 0.89
C ILE A 95 6.59 -11.42 1.06
N ARG A 96 7.49 -11.99 1.86
CA ARG A 96 8.85 -11.44 2.02
C ARG A 96 9.55 -11.33 0.67
N SER A 97 9.58 -12.41 -0.12
CA SER A 97 10.26 -12.42 -1.42
C SER A 97 9.69 -11.42 -2.42
N GLU A 98 8.40 -11.10 -2.36
CA GLU A 98 7.79 -10.13 -3.26
C GLU A 98 8.00 -8.69 -2.73
N VAL A 99 7.74 -8.45 -1.44
CA VAL A 99 7.79 -7.10 -0.86
C VAL A 99 9.21 -6.55 -0.80
N THR A 100 10.23 -7.38 -0.54
CA THR A 100 11.64 -6.93 -0.53
C THR A 100 12.20 -6.65 -1.93
N LYS A 101 11.41 -6.78 -3.01
CA LYS A 101 11.79 -6.28 -4.34
C LYS A 101 11.71 -4.75 -4.41
N ASP A 102 10.99 -4.12 -3.50
CA ASP A 102 11.04 -2.68 -3.31
C ASP A 102 12.27 -2.33 -2.45
N GLU A 103 13.25 -1.64 -3.03
CA GLU A 103 14.54 -1.34 -2.38
C GLU A 103 14.43 -0.49 -1.11
N ARG A 104 13.28 0.17 -0.92
CA ARG A 104 12.97 0.96 0.28
C ARG A 104 12.64 0.09 1.48
N ILE A 105 12.36 -1.21 1.25
CA ILE A 105 12.06 -2.20 2.28
C ILE A 105 13.32 -3.04 2.56
N PHE A 106 13.83 -2.98 3.79
CA PHE A 106 15.04 -3.69 4.20
C PHE A 106 14.77 -5.13 4.67
N ASP A 107 13.66 -5.34 5.38
CA ASP A 107 13.23 -6.67 5.80
C ASP A 107 11.72 -6.70 6.02
N VAL A 108 11.16 -7.91 5.96
CA VAL A 108 9.72 -8.14 6.13
C VAL A 108 9.50 -9.38 6.98
N SER A 109 8.61 -9.27 7.96
CA SER A 109 8.03 -10.41 8.65
C SER A 109 6.51 -10.37 8.51
N THR A 110 5.89 -11.55 8.41
CA THR A 110 4.44 -11.65 8.24
C THR A 110 3.85 -12.62 9.23
N ARG A 111 2.82 -12.17 9.95
CA ARG A 111 1.95 -13.04 10.73
C ARG A 111 0.70 -13.34 9.91
N VAL A 112 0.34 -14.62 9.85
CA VAL A 112 -0.82 -15.12 9.11
C VAL A 112 -1.81 -15.71 10.10
N SER A 113 -3.08 -15.31 10.00
CA SER A 113 -4.21 -15.99 10.62
C SER A 113 -5.25 -16.35 9.55
N GLN A 114 -5.92 -17.48 9.74
CA GLN A 114 -7.00 -17.95 8.86
C GLN A 114 -8.27 -18.09 9.71
N PRO A 115 -9.06 -17.01 9.89
CA PRO A 115 -10.29 -17.06 10.70
C PRO A 115 -11.39 -17.93 10.06
N ALA A 116 -11.38 -18.10 8.74
CA ALA A 116 -12.29 -18.96 7.99
C ALA A 116 -11.57 -19.62 6.79
N PRO A 117 -12.06 -20.74 6.24
CA PRO A 117 -11.39 -21.47 5.16
C PRO A 117 -11.02 -20.63 3.93
N ASP A 118 -11.81 -19.59 3.66
CA ASP A 118 -11.73 -18.69 2.50
C ASP A 118 -11.25 -17.28 2.86
N THR A 119 -10.74 -17.08 4.08
CA THR A 119 -10.35 -15.76 4.60
C THR A 119 -8.97 -15.83 5.24
N LEU A 120 -8.06 -14.94 4.84
CA LEU A 120 -6.79 -14.72 5.52
C LEU A 120 -6.74 -13.32 6.12
N GLU A 121 -6.14 -13.23 7.29
CA GLU A 121 -5.71 -11.99 7.90
C GLU A 121 -4.19 -11.97 7.96
N LEU A 122 -3.60 -10.91 7.42
CA LEU A 122 -2.16 -10.75 7.31
C LEU A 122 -1.72 -9.50 8.04
N ALA A 123 -0.78 -9.64 8.97
CA ALA A 123 -0.05 -8.51 9.53
C ALA A 123 1.38 -8.53 8.97
N ILE A 124 1.66 -7.61 8.05
CA ILE A 124 2.92 -7.52 7.31
C ILE A 124 3.73 -6.38 7.91
N HIS A 125 4.79 -6.73 8.63
CA HIS A 125 5.68 -5.79 9.29
C HIS A 125 6.92 -5.56 8.45
N CYS A 126 7.11 -4.32 8.00
CA CYS A 126 8.18 -3.88 7.11
C CYS A 126 9.18 -3.02 7.87
N ILE A 127 10.47 -3.26 7.65
CA ILE A 127 11.56 -2.41 8.14
C ILE A 127 12.02 -1.49 7.02
N THR A 128 12.20 -0.20 7.31
CA THR A 128 12.63 0.81 6.33
C THR A 128 13.62 1.81 6.94
N ALA A 129 14.11 2.75 6.14
CA ALA A 129 14.98 3.82 6.59
C ALA A 129 14.30 4.83 7.55
N GLU A 130 13.00 5.09 7.39
CA GLU A 130 12.24 6.05 8.21
C GLU A 130 11.72 5.42 9.51
N GLY A 131 11.68 4.09 9.56
CA GLY A 131 11.17 3.31 10.69
C GLY A 131 10.37 2.08 10.24
N PRO A 132 9.98 1.21 11.18
CA PRO A 132 9.09 0.11 10.86
C PRO A 132 7.67 0.60 10.59
N PHE A 133 6.92 -0.13 9.77
CA PHE A 133 5.47 0.03 9.68
C PHE A 133 4.82 -1.33 9.46
N THR A 134 3.54 -1.45 9.81
CA THR A 134 2.75 -2.67 9.65
C THR A 134 1.51 -2.42 8.83
N LEU A 135 1.31 -3.21 7.77
CA LEU A 135 0.05 -3.28 7.05
C LEU A 135 -0.80 -4.43 7.60
N ILE A 136 -2.07 -4.17 7.83
CA ILE A 136 -3.06 -5.18 8.16
C ILE A 136 -3.97 -5.38 6.94
N LEU A 137 -3.93 -6.58 6.36
CA LEU A 137 -4.75 -6.94 5.20
C LEU A 137 -5.76 -8.02 5.58
N ASN A 138 -6.97 -7.91 5.03
CA ASN A 138 -7.91 -9.00 4.93
C ASN A 138 -7.95 -9.49 3.47
N VAL A 139 -7.89 -10.80 3.27
CA VAL A 139 -7.84 -11.41 1.94
C VAL A 139 -8.96 -12.43 1.84
N THR A 140 -9.82 -12.27 0.84
CA THR A 140 -10.80 -13.26 0.37
C THR A 140 -10.47 -13.67 -1.06
N ALA A 141 -11.25 -14.58 -1.65
CA ALA A 141 -11.07 -14.95 -3.05
C ALA A 141 -11.37 -13.78 -4.01
N GLU A 142 -12.20 -12.83 -3.60
CA GLU A 142 -12.68 -11.70 -4.41
C GLU A 142 -11.83 -10.45 -4.20
N THR A 143 -11.46 -10.18 -2.94
CA THR A 143 -10.92 -8.89 -2.52
C THR A 143 -9.72 -9.06 -1.61
N VAL A 144 -8.72 -8.21 -1.81
CA VAL A 144 -7.75 -7.86 -0.77
C VAL A 144 -8.20 -6.50 -0.25
N ALA A 145 -8.32 -6.32 1.06
CA ALA A 145 -8.70 -5.06 1.67
C ALA A 145 -7.59 -4.60 2.63
N LEU A 146 -7.12 -3.35 2.46
CA LEU A 146 -6.22 -2.72 3.40
C LEU A 146 -7.02 -2.19 4.60
N LEU A 147 -6.93 -2.89 5.74
CA LEU A 147 -7.69 -2.51 6.93
C LEU A 147 -7.02 -1.36 7.70
N GLU A 148 -5.68 -1.40 7.79
CA GLU A 148 -4.94 -0.44 8.60
C GLU A 148 -3.46 -0.38 8.19
N VAL A 149 -2.86 0.81 8.34
CA VAL A 149 -1.41 1.02 8.32
C VAL A 149 -1.00 1.62 9.66
N ARG A 150 -0.11 0.93 10.38
CA ARG A 150 0.44 1.37 11.68
C ARG A 150 1.93 1.70 11.51
N SER A 151 2.35 2.89 11.88
CA SER A 151 3.75 3.35 11.87
C SER A 151 4.17 3.76 13.27
#